data_AF-A0A8C1M465-F1
#
_entry.id   AF-A0A8C1M465-F1
#
_cell.length_a   1.000
_cell.length_b   1.000
_cell.length_c   1.000
_cell.angle_alpha   90.00
_cell.angle_beta   90.00
_cell.angle_gamma   90.00
#
_symmetry.space_group_name_H-M   'P 1'
#
loop_
_entity.id
_entity.type
_entity.pdbx_description
1 polymer ?
#
loop_
_entity_poly.entity_id
_entity_poly.type
_entity_poly.pdbx_seq_one_letter_code
_entity_poly.pdbx_strand_id
1 'polypeptide(L)' 'MSNQKQQKPTLTGQRFKTRKRDEKERFDPTQFQESIVQGLNQTGTDLEAVAKFLDSSGAKLDYRRYAETLFDILVA' A
#
# COMPACT_ATOMS: atom_id res chain seq x y z
N MET A 1 -23.37 30.71 -48.54
CA MET A 1 -23.46 30.80 -47.07
C MET A 1 -23.55 29.40 -46.49
N SER A 2 -22.57 28.97 -45.69
CA SER A 2 -22.72 27.93 -44.64
C SER A 2 -21.42 27.84 -43.85
N ASN A 3 -21.32 28.64 -42.79
CA ASN A 3 -20.24 28.64 -41.82
C ASN A 3 -20.44 27.42 -40.89
N GLN A 4 -19.86 26.26 -41.24
CA GLN A 4 -19.84 25.11 -40.34
C GLN A 4 -18.78 25.32 -39.27
N LYS A 5 -19.16 25.99 -38.17
CA LYS A 5 -18.35 26.09 -36.96
C LYS A 5 -18.03 24.66 -36.49
N GLN A 6 -16.76 24.26 -36.54
CA GLN A 6 -16.28 23.04 -35.89
C GLN A 6 -16.69 23.06 -34.41
N GLN A 7 -17.54 22.12 -34.01
CA GLN A 7 -17.99 22.01 -32.62
C GLN A 7 -16.81 21.62 -31.74
N LYS A 8 -16.62 22.37 -30.64
CA LYS A 8 -15.62 22.06 -29.63
C LYS A 8 -16.01 20.75 -28.92
N PRO A 9 -15.05 19.86 -28.62
CA PRO A 9 -15.35 18.62 -27.93
C PRO A 9 -15.97 18.91 -26.55
N THR A 10 -17.14 18.32 -26.29
CA THR A 10 -17.87 18.46 -25.03
C THR A 10 -17.25 17.57 -23.96
N LEU A 11 -17.15 18.10 -22.73
CA LEU A 11 -16.50 17.46 -21.57
C LEU A 11 -17.15 16.11 -21.14
N THR A 12 -18.28 15.75 -21.73
CA THR A 12 -19.17 14.67 -21.28
C THR A 12 -18.90 13.31 -21.95
N GLY A 13 -17.85 13.16 -22.76
CA GLY A 13 -17.52 11.89 -23.43
C GLY A 13 -16.15 11.29 -23.12
N GLN A 14 -15.24 12.06 -22.52
CA GLN A 14 -13.87 11.59 -22.31
C GLN A 14 -13.74 10.86 -20.97
N ARG A 15 -13.86 9.51 -21.00
CA ARG A 15 -13.41 8.67 -19.89
C ARG A 15 -11.90 8.85 -19.74
N PHE A 16 -11.50 9.70 -18.80
CA PHE A 16 -10.11 9.76 -18.37
C PHE A 16 -9.73 8.38 -17.82
N LYS A 17 -8.90 7.64 -18.55
CA LYS A 17 -8.25 6.45 -17.99
C LYS A 17 -7.32 6.96 -16.90
N THR A 18 -7.58 6.55 -15.66
CA THR A 18 -6.66 6.76 -14.55
C THR A 18 -5.29 6.25 -14.97
N ARG A 19 -4.24 7.02 -14.68
CA ARG A 19 -2.90 6.58 -15.06
C ARG A 19 -2.57 5.35 -14.21
N LYS A 20 -1.72 4.45 -14.71
CA LYS A 20 -1.25 3.25 -13.99
C LYS A 20 -0.80 3.53 -12.53
N ARG A 21 -0.42 4.78 -12.25
CA ARG A 21 0.01 5.27 -10.93
C ARG A 21 -1.12 5.42 -9.90
N ASP A 22 -2.37 5.50 -10.36
CA ASP A 22 -3.56 5.64 -9.53
C ASP A 22 -4.15 4.28 -9.12
N GLU A 23 -3.49 3.16 -9.46
CA GLU A 23 -3.70 1.90 -8.75
C GLU A 23 -3.21 2.12 -7.32
N LYS A 24 -4.10 2.68 -6.49
CA LYS A 24 -3.91 2.86 -5.06
C LYS A 24 -3.48 1.49 -4.54
N GLU A 25 -2.21 1.35 -4.15
CA GLU A 25 -1.69 0.09 -3.62
C GLU A 25 -2.72 -0.47 -2.64
N ARG A 26 -3.12 -1.72 -2.83
CA ARG A 26 -4.23 -2.30 -2.07
C ARG A 26 -3.85 -2.29 -0.58
N PHE A 27 -4.66 -1.66 0.25
CA PHE A 27 -4.45 -1.68 1.70
C PHE A 27 -4.93 -3.04 2.21
N ASP A 28 -4.00 -3.89 2.61
CA ASP A 28 -4.26 -5.25 3.11
C ASP A 28 -3.56 -5.44 4.47
N PRO A 29 -4.19 -4.97 5.56
CA PRO A 29 -3.63 -5.05 6.90
C PRO A 29 -3.54 -6.49 7.41
N THR A 30 -4.42 -7.38 6.95
CA THR A 30 -4.42 -8.79 7.36
C THR A 30 -3.17 -9.50 6.84
N GLN A 31 -2.86 -9.34 5.56
CA GLN A 31 -1.66 -9.93 4.98
C GLN A 31 -0.38 -9.38 5.64
N PHE A 32 -0.35 -8.09 5.96
CA PHE A 32 0.74 -7.47 6.70
C PHE A 32 0.89 -8.11 8.10
N GLN A 33 -0.21 -8.21 8.85
CA GLN A 33 -0.22 -8.80 10.19
C GLN A 33 0.27 -10.25 10.19
N GLU A 34 -0.24 -11.09 9.29
CA GLU A 34 0.18 -12.48 9.17
C GLU A 34 1.68 -12.59 8.90
N SER A 35 2.21 -11.74 8.01
CA SER A 35 3.64 -11.73 7.67
C SER A 35 4.51 -11.36 8.89
N ILE A 36 4.08 -10.37 9.68
CA ILE A 36 4.80 -9.94 10.89
C ILE A 36 4.73 -11.02 11.97
N VAL A 37 3.53 -11.52 12.29
CA VAL A 37 3.33 -12.54 13.33
C VAL A 37 4.10 -13.82 12.99
N GLN A 38 4.12 -14.24 11.72
CA GLN A 38 4.90 -15.39 11.29
C GLN A 38 6.40 -15.22 11.56
N GLY A 39 6.97 -14.04 11.26
CA GLY A 39 8.39 -13.77 11.50
C GLY A 39 8.73 -13.62 12.99
N LEU A 40 7.84 -13.03 13.79
CA LEU A 40 7.99 -12.95 15.24
C LEU A 40 7.96 -14.34 15.90
N ASN A 41 7.06 -15.22 15.47
CA ASN A 41 7.01 -16.60 15.95
C ASN A 41 8.30 -17.40 15.63
N GLN A 42 9.01 -17.06 14.55
CA GLN A 42 10.27 -17.71 14.18
C GLN A 42 11.47 -17.19 14.98
N THR A 43 11.46 -15.90 15.34
CA THR A 43 12.52 -15.25 16.12
C THR A 43 12.38 -15.50 17.63
N GLY A 44 11.16 -15.82 18.09
CA GLY A 44 10.90 -16.21 19.47
C GLY A 44 11.09 -15.04 20.43
N THR A 45 11.88 -15.23 21.48
CA THR A 45 12.17 -14.21 22.50
C THR A 45 13.52 -13.51 22.30
N ASP A 46 14.25 -13.84 21.23
CA ASP A 46 15.53 -13.20 20.92
C ASP A 46 15.29 -11.80 20.32
N LEU A 47 15.50 -10.77 21.14
CA LEU A 47 15.31 -9.38 20.75
C LEU A 47 16.26 -8.94 19.63
N GLU A 48 17.46 -9.51 19.53
CA GLU A 48 18.36 -9.20 18.40
C GLU A 48 17.83 -9.80 17.10
N ALA A 49 17.29 -11.01 17.16
CA ALA A 49 16.70 -11.67 15.99
C ALA A 49 15.43 -10.93 15.52
N VAL A 50 14.59 -10.49 16.47
CA VAL A 50 13.41 -9.65 16.19
C VAL A 50 13.81 -8.34 15.52
N ALA A 51 14.81 -7.63 16.05
CA ALA A 51 15.30 -6.38 15.47
C ALA A 51 15.80 -6.58 14.02
N LYS A 52 16.63 -7.60 13.79
CA LYS A 52 17.13 -7.95 12.45
C LYS A 52 15.99 -8.31 11.48
N PHE A 53 14.98 -9.02 11.95
CA PHE A 53 13.80 -9.36 11.15
C PHE A 53 13.00 -8.11 10.77
N LEU A 54 12.75 -7.20 11.70
CA LEU A 54 12.01 -5.97 11.44
C LEU A 54 12.78 -5.04 10.48
N ASP A 55 14.09 -4.88 10.66
CA ASP A 55 14.90 -4.06 9.75
C ASP A 55 14.91 -4.61 8.32
N SER A 56 15.10 -5.93 8.17
CA SER A 56 15.11 -6.58 6.85
C SER A 56 13.72 -6.59 6.19
N SER A 57 12.65 -6.77 6.97
CA SER A 57 11.29 -6.80 6.48
C SER A 57 10.76 -5.42 6.10
N GLY A 58 11.25 -4.34 6.73
CA GLY A 58 10.89 -2.95 6.43
C GLY A 58 11.28 -2.47 5.02
N ALA A 59 12.18 -3.19 4.34
CA ALA A 59 12.48 -2.93 2.92
C ALA A 59 11.38 -3.43 1.98
N LYS A 60 10.58 -4.41 2.42
CA LYS A 60 9.51 -5.05 1.64
C LYS A 60 8.11 -4.66 2.12
N LEU A 61 7.96 -4.47 3.42
CA LEU A 61 6.70 -4.13 4.08
C LEU A 61 6.65 -2.63 4.36
N ASP A 62 5.53 -1.98 4.03
CA ASP A 62 5.37 -0.54 4.25
C ASP A 62 4.93 -0.23 5.69
N TYR A 63 5.89 -0.07 6.58
CA TYR A 63 5.62 0.25 7.99
C TYR A 63 4.97 1.61 8.20
N ARG A 64 5.13 2.57 7.29
CA ARG A 64 4.48 3.87 7.44
C ARG A 64 2.98 3.73 7.23
N ARG A 65 2.60 2.90 6.27
CA ARG A 65 1.20 2.67 5.93
C ARG A 65 0.48 1.78 6.94
N TYR A 66 1.18 0.82 7.51
CA TYR A 66 0.66 -0.12 8.51
C TYR A 66 1.16 0.18 9.92
N ALA A 67 1.50 1.43 10.23
CA ALA A 67 2.11 1.82 11.51
C ALA A 67 1.24 1.42 12.70
N GLU A 68 -0.06 1.74 12.64
CA GLU A 68 -1.03 1.36 13.69
C GLU A 68 -1.08 -0.16 13.86
N THR A 69 -1.19 -0.91 12.76
CA THR A 69 -1.25 -2.38 12.77
C THR A 69 0.03 -2.99 13.34
N LEU A 70 1.19 -2.41 13.03
CA LEU A 70 2.48 -2.86 13.56
C LEU A 70 2.58 -2.59 15.07
N PHE A 71 2.17 -1.42 15.54
CA PHE A 71 2.17 -1.10 16.97
C PHE A 71 1.22 -2.00 17.75
N ASP A 72 0.02 -2.27 17.23
CA ASP A 72 -0.92 -3.20 17.85
C ASP A 72 -0.30 -4.59 18.01
N ILE A 73 0.42 -5.11 17.01
CA ILE A 73 1.08 -6.43 17.11
C ILE A 73 2.20 -6.43 18.15
N LEU A 74 2.99 -5.36 18.24
CA LEU A 74 4.17 -5.30 19.10
C LEU A 74 3.84 -4.99 20.57
N VAL A 75 2.70 -4.36 20.84
CA VAL A 75 2.29 -3.88 22.18
C VAL A 75 1.08 -4.66 22.74
N ALA A 76 0.50 -5.58 21.95
CA ALA A 76 -0.62 -6.44 22.36
C ALA A 76 -0.33 -7.35 23.56
#